data_AF-A0AAW2IXH9-F1
#
_entry.id   AF-A0AAW2IXH9-F1
#
_cell.length_a   1.000
_cell.length_b   1.000
_cell.length_c   1.000
_cell.angle_alpha   90.00
_cell.angle_beta   90.00
_cell.angle_gamma   90.00
#
_symmetry.space_group_name_H-M   'P 1'
#
loop_
_entity.id
_entity.type
_entity.pdbx_description
1 polymer ?
#
loop_
_entity_poly.entity_id
_entity_poly.type
_entity_poly.pdbx_seq_one_letter_code
_entity_poly.pdbx_strand_id
1 'polypeptide(L)'
;MDLPALIVTKGDATTSSPFLEKEINISENVFGFKALRALRLEDLRIPPAYIKTFQGPPHGIQVERDKTSMVVPCWDEDSLQILAWRRDNGLLLHIHRAMHAVIDRQKNHGMHFRVLAKALRLSGGDHIHSGTVVGKLEGERDITLGFVDLLRDDFIEKDRSRGIYFTQDWVSLPGVIPVASGGIHVWHMPALTEIFGDDSVLQFGGGTLGHPWGNAPGAVANRVALEACVQARNEGRDLAAEGNAIIREASKWSPELAAACEVWKEIRF
;
A
#
# COMPACT_ATOMS: atom_id res chain seq x y z
N MET A 1 6.70 -29.65 10.42
CA MET A 1 5.35 -29.50 9.85
C MET A 1 4.82 -28.18 10.34
N ASP A 2 4.68 -27.20 9.45
CA ASP A 2 4.02 -25.94 9.77
C ASP A 2 2.52 -26.21 9.81
N LEU A 3 1.94 -26.22 11.01
CA LEU A 3 0.51 -26.45 11.19
C LEU A 3 -0.21 -25.10 11.27
N PRO A 4 -1.15 -24.81 10.35
CA PRO A 4 -1.94 -23.59 10.45
C PRO A 4 -2.82 -23.68 11.71
N ALA A 5 -2.76 -22.65 12.56
CA ALA A 5 -3.60 -22.51 13.73
C ALA A 5 -4.67 -21.42 13.48
N LEU A 6 -5.92 -21.73 13.79
CA LEU A 6 -7.02 -20.76 13.81
C LEU A 6 -7.38 -20.48 15.26
N ILE A 7 -7.27 -19.21 15.67
CA ILE A 7 -7.64 -18.76 17.02
C ILE A 7 -8.88 -17.88 16.88
N VAL A 8 -9.88 -18.13 17.72
CA VAL A 8 -11.09 -17.31 17.80
C VAL A 8 -11.09 -16.60 19.15
N THR A 9 -11.02 -15.27 19.11
CA THR A 9 -11.10 -14.42 20.29
C THR A 9 -12.54 -13.95 20.45
N LYS A 10 -13.03 -13.89 21.70
CA LYS A 10 -14.33 -13.29 22.00
C LYS A 10 -14.11 -11.80 22.20
N GLY A 11 -14.40 -11.00 21.17
CA GLY A 11 -14.36 -9.54 21.28
C GLY A 11 -15.50 -9.02 22.15
N ASP A 12 -15.17 -8.23 23.17
CA ASP A 12 -16.14 -7.40 23.87
C ASP A 12 -16.12 -6.00 23.23
N ALA A 13 -17.18 -5.68 22.49
CA ALA A 13 -17.31 -4.44 21.72
C ALA A 13 -17.51 -3.18 22.62
N THR A 14 -17.54 -3.36 23.95
CA THR A 14 -17.85 -2.29 24.91
C THR A 14 -16.65 -1.44 25.34
N THR A 15 -15.42 -1.86 25.03
CA THR A 15 -14.22 -1.08 25.37
C THR A 15 -13.65 -0.36 24.15
N SER A 16 -13.62 0.97 24.21
CA SER A 16 -13.00 1.88 23.25
C SER A 16 -11.45 1.83 23.24
N SER A 17 -10.86 0.70 23.61
CA SER A 17 -9.41 0.54 23.66
C SER A 17 -8.88 0.31 22.24
N PRO A 18 -7.78 0.98 21.84
CA PRO A 18 -7.21 0.86 20.50
C PRO A 18 -6.99 -0.60 20.09
N PHE A 19 -7.21 -0.90 18.81
CA PHE A 19 -6.95 -2.21 18.18
C PHE A 19 -5.62 -2.85 18.61
N LEU A 20 -4.60 -2.02 18.85
CA LEU A 20 -3.27 -2.42 19.33
C LEU A 20 -3.27 -3.00 20.75
N GLU A 21 -4.07 -2.49 21.67
CA GLU A 21 -3.96 -2.85 23.10
C GLU A 21 -4.55 -4.23 23.44
N LYS A 22 -5.56 -4.70 22.71
CA LYS A 22 -6.27 -5.96 23.04
C LYS A 22 -5.94 -7.15 22.16
N GLU A 23 -5.82 -6.97 20.84
CA GLU A 23 -5.71 -8.09 19.89
C GLU A 23 -4.25 -8.35 19.46
N ILE A 24 -3.43 -7.31 19.30
CA ILE A 24 -1.96 -7.50 19.09
C ILE A 24 -1.29 -8.01 20.37
N ASN A 25 -1.79 -7.64 21.54
CA ASN A 25 -1.28 -8.12 22.83
C ASN A 25 -1.48 -9.65 23.03
N ILE A 26 -2.51 -10.25 22.40
CA ILE A 26 -2.67 -11.72 22.34
C ILE A 26 -1.52 -12.35 21.56
N SER A 27 -0.96 -11.64 20.59
CA SER A 27 0.19 -12.11 19.81
C SER A 27 1.53 -11.87 20.54
N GLU A 28 1.71 -10.72 21.20
CA GLU A 28 2.98 -10.30 21.82
C GLU A 28 3.52 -11.32 22.84
N ASN A 29 2.68 -11.85 23.72
CA ASN A 29 3.12 -12.85 24.70
C ASN A 29 3.37 -14.22 24.06
N VAL A 30 2.65 -14.58 23.00
CA VAL A 30 2.70 -15.91 22.39
C VAL A 30 3.92 -16.08 21.50
N PHE A 31 4.41 -15.01 20.86
CA PHE A 31 5.67 -15.06 20.10
C PHE A 31 6.88 -15.46 20.95
N GLY A 32 6.84 -15.24 22.28
CA GLY A 32 7.90 -15.57 23.23
C GLY A 32 7.80 -16.95 23.89
N PHE A 33 6.81 -17.78 23.54
CA PHE A 33 6.63 -19.09 24.19
C PHE A 33 7.81 -20.02 23.90
N LYS A 34 8.50 -20.48 24.96
CA LYS A 34 9.61 -21.46 24.86
C LYS A 34 9.23 -22.76 24.14
N ALA A 35 7.95 -23.11 24.11
CA ALA A 35 7.43 -24.29 23.44
C ALA A 35 7.37 -24.15 21.90
N LEU A 36 7.42 -22.92 21.39
CA LEU A 36 7.35 -22.62 19.97
C LEU A 36 8.76 -22.28 19.43
N ARG A 37 9.10 -22.79 18.24
CA ARG A 37 10.35 -22.43 17.56
C ARG A 37 10.22 -21.13 16.78
N ALA A 38 9.06 -20.92 16.16
CA ALA A 38 8.70 -19.72 15.44
C ALA A 38 7.17 -19.63 15.38
N LEU A 39 6.66 -18.42 15.20
CA LEU A 39 5.24 -18.13 15.05
C LEU A 39 5.11 -16.96 14.09
N ARG A 40 4.18 -17.04 13.15
CA ARG A 40 3.85 -15.92 12.25
C ARG A 40 2.35 -15.68 12.22
N LEU A 41 1.93 -14.44 12.42
CA LEU A 41 0.55 -14.04 12.26
C LEU A 41 0.30 -13.68 10.78
N GLU A 42 -0.46 -14.53 10.09
CA GLU A 42 -0.69 -14.37 8.65
C GLU A 42 -1.85 -13.43 8.33
N ASP A 43 -2.98 -13.53 9.02
CA ASP A 43 -4.18 -12.75 8.69
C ASP A 43 -5.13 -12.66 9.89
N LEU A 44 -6.01 -11.65 9.88
CA LEU A 44 -7.03 -11.42 10.91
C LEU A 44 -8.39 -11.17 10.25
N ARG A 45 -9.44 -11.79 10.78
CA ARG A 45 -10.82 -11.40 10.44
C ARG A 45 -11.32 -10.40 11.46
N ILE A 46 -11.68 -9.20 11.00
CA ILE A 46 -12.18 -8.14 11.87
C ILE A 46 -13.71 -8.07 11.74
N PRO A 47 -14.47 -8.30 12.81
CA PRO A 47 -15.93 -8.34 12.71
C PRO A 47 -16.52 -6.92 12.52
N PRO A 48 -17.62 -6.77 11.75
CA PRO A 48 -18.27 -5.48 11.52
C PRO A 48 -18.56 -4.65 12.77
N ALA A 49 -19.02 -5.31 13.85
CA ALA A 49 -19.33 -4.65 15.11
C ALA A 49 -18.10 -3.95 15.72
N TYR A 50 -16.91 -4.52 15.51
CA TYR A 50 -15.65 -3.95 15.97
C TYR A 50 -15.17 -2.85 15.03
N ILE A 51 -15.32 -3.00 13.72
CA ILE A 51 -14.94 -1.96 12.74
C ILE A 51 -15.68 -0.64 13.01
N LYS A 52 -16.96 -0.71 13.37
CA LYS A 52 -17.78 0.48 13.69
C LYS A 52 -17.32 1.27 14.92
N THR A 53 -16.39 0.74 15.73
CA THR A 53 -15.81 1.50 16.85
C THR A 53 -14.62 2.36 16.42
N PHE A 54 -14.17 2.26 15.17
CA PHE A 54 -13.03 3.01 14.63
C PHE A 54 -13.48 4.12 13.71
N GLN A 55 -12.71 5.20 13.68
CA GLN A 55 -12.92 6.29 12.73
C GLN A 55 -12.41 5.95 11.33
N GLY A 56 -11.33 5.16 11.22
CA GLY A 56 -10.66 4.90 9.95
C GLY A 56 -10.04 6.14 9.31
N PRO A 57 -9.72 6.09 8.00
CA PRO A 57 -8.99 7.15 7.29
C PRO A 57 -9.67 8.52 7.37
N PRO A 58 -8.96 9.61 7.73
CA PRO A 58 -9.48 10.97 7.85
C PRO A 58 -10.46 11.36 6.75
N HIS A 59 -10.09 11.05 5.51
CA HIS A 59 -10.82 11.39 4.30
C HIS A 59 -11.10 10.14 3.45
N GLY A 60 -10.08 9.31 3.25
CA GLY A 60 -10.12 8.20 2.30
C GLY A 60 -10.11 8.63 0.83
N ILE A 61 -10.10 7.64 -0.04
CA ILE A 61 -9.81 7.78 -1.49
C ILE A 61 -10.72 8.81 -2.18
N GLN A 62 -12.03 8.70 -2.02
CA GLN A 62 -12.99 9.53 -2.75
C GLN A 62 -12.87 11.01 -2.36
N VAL A 63 -12.83 11.29 -1.04
CA VAL A 63 -12.75 12.66 -0.53
C VAL A 63 -11.41 13.30 -0.89
N GLU A 64 -10.31 12.53 -0.88
CA GLU A 64 -9.04 13.04 -1.35
C GLU A 64 -9.06 13.40 -2.83
N ARG A 65 -9.67 12.58 -3.70
CA ARG A 65 -9.77 12.91 -5.12
C ARG A 65 -10.57 14.19 -5.37
N ASP A 66 -11.59 14.43 -4.56
CA ASP A 66 -12.38 15.66 -4.62
C ASP A 66 -11.62 16.88 -4.05
N LYS A 67 -10.70 16.66 -3.11
CA LYS A 67 -9.89 17.71 -2.48
C LYS A 67 -8.52 17.83 -3.17
N THR A 68 -8.31 18.86 -3.98
CA THR A 68 -6.97 19.21 -4.52
C THR A 68 -6.03 19.80 -3.44
N SER A 69 -5.81 19.10 -2.33
CA SER A 69 -5.17 19.63 -1.12
C SER A 69 -3.88 18.90 -0.75
N MET A 70 -2.97 19.63 -0.09
CA MET A 70 -1.61 19.21 0.20
C MET A 70 -1.51 18.10 1.26
N VAL A 71 -0.57 17.18 1.04
CA VAL A 71 -0.13 16.18 2.02
C VAL A 71 0.87 16.82 2.98
N VAL A 72 0.59 16.77 4.29
CA VAL A 72 1.53 17.20 5.33
C VAL A 72 2.14 15.95 5.99
N PRO A 73 3.45 15.67 5.80
CA PRO A 73 4.10 14.55 6.47
C PRO A 73 4.13 14.78 7.98
N CYS A 74 3.91 13.71 8.76
CA CYS A 74 3.99 13.78 10.22
C CYS A 74 4.90 12.71 10.78
N TRP A 75 5.70 13.11 11.75
CA TRP A 75 6.60 12.27 12.53
C TRP A 75 6.28 12.54 13.99
N ASP A 76 5.21 11.95 14.52
CA ASP A 76 4.92 12.04 15.95
C ASP A 76 4.24 10.79 16.49
N GLU A 77 4.51 10.49 17.77
CA GLU A 77 4.29 9.18 18.40
C GLU A 77 2.81 8.91 18.76
N ASP A 78 1.97 9.94 18.87
CA ASP A 78 0.56 9.81 19.28
C ASP A 78 -0.41 9.75 18.09
N SER A 79 -0.42 8.60 17.41
CA SER A 79 -1.19 8.38 16.18
C SER A 79 -2.71 8.65 16.32
N LEU A 80 -3.39 8.27 17.40
CA LEU A 80 -4.87 8.39 17.45
C LEU A 80 -5.39 9.82 17.69
N GLN A 81 -4.68 10.64 18.46
CA GLN A 81 -5.11 12.02 18.71
C GLN A 81 -4.87 12.90 17.48
N ILE A 82 -3.74 12.69 16.79
CA ILE A 82 -3.45 13.42 15.56
C ILE A 82 -4.42 13.04 14.44
N LEU A 83 -4.96 11.82 14.45
CA LEU A 83 -5.97 11.35 13.51
C LEU A 83 -7.29 12.11 13.61
N ALA A 84 -7.83 12.23 14.82
CA ALA A 84 -9.04 13.01 15.08
C ALA A 84 -8.82 14.48 14.69
N TRP A 85 -7.69 15.07 15.13
CA TRP A 85 -7.34 16.45 14.79
C TRP A 85 -7.21 16.67 13.28
N ARG A 86 -6.58 15.76 12.53
CA ARG A 86 -6.41 15.90 11.08
C ARG A 86 -7.74 15.88 10.33
N ARG A 87 -8.68 15.02 10.75
CA ARG A 87 -10.03 15.02 10.20
C ARG A 87 -10.72 16.36 10.46
N ASP A 88 -10.65 16.85 11.69
CA ASP A 88 -11.28 18.11 12.09
C ASP A 88 -10.66 19.34 11.41
N ASN A 89 -9.39 19.24 10.97
CA ASN A 89 -8.65 20.30 10.29
C ASN A 89 -8.53 20.10 8.77
N GLY A 90 -9.17 19.07 8.21
CA GLY A 90 -9.18 18.82 6.77
C GLY A 90 -7.81 18.47 6.17
N LEU A 91 -6.89 17.92 6.96
CA LEU A 91 -5.53 17.56 6.53
C LEU A 91 -5.42 16.08 6.15
N LEU A 92 -4.82 15.81 4.98
CA LEU A 92 -4.49 14.44 4.58
C LEU A 92 -3.42 13.83 5.48
N LEU A 93 -3.51 12.53 5.73
CA LEU A 93 -2.51 11.78 6.51
C LEU A 93 -1.83 10.70 5.67
N HIS A 94 -0.58 10.98 5.29
CA HIS A 94 0.30 10.00 4.66
C HIS A 94 1.07 9.20 5.70
N ILE A 95 1.00 7.86 5.62
CA ILE A 95 1.73 6.98 6.53
C ILE A 95 2.91 6.30 5.84
N HIS A 96 4.11 6.59 6.32
CA HIS A 96 5.30 5.83 5.99
C HIS A 96 5.43 4.62 6.92
N ARG A 97 5.60 3.42 6.35
CA ARG A 97 5.70 2.15 7.10
C ARG A 97 7.10 1.87 7.66
N ALA A 98 7.78 2.87 8.25
CA ALA A 98 9.12 2.66 8.80
C ALA A 98 9.14 1.48 9.79
N MET A 99 10.23 0.70 9.81
CA MET A 99 10.40 -0.52 10.62
C MET A 99 9.52 -1.73 10.27
N HIS A 100 8.56 -1.65 9.34
CA HIS A 100 7.66 -2.78 9.04
C HIS A 100 8.40 -4.10 8.69
N ALA A 101 9.49 -4.01 7.92
CA ALA A 101 10.28 -5.15 7.46
C ALA A 101 11.04 -5.88 8.58
N VAL A 102 11.15 -5.29 9.78
CA VAL A 102 11.65 -6.00 10.97
C VAL A 102 10.68 -7.12 11.37
N ILE A 103 9.38 -6.91 11.12
CA ILE A 103 8.30 -7.77 11.59
C ILE A 103 7.70 -8.63 10.48
N ASP A 104 7.63 -8.13 9.23
CA ASP A 104 6.85 -8.80 8.17
C ASP A 104 7.66 -9.58 7.13
N ARG A 105 8.99 -9.43 7.13
CA ARG A 105 9.86 -9.94 6.07
C ARG A 105 10.02 -11.46 6.08
N GLN A 106 10.21 -12.06 7.24
CA GLN A 106 10.53 -13.48 7.34
C GLN A 106 9.24 -14.32 7.28
N LYS A 107 9.23 -15.38 6.45
CA LYS A 107 8.04 -16.24 6.28
C LYS A 107 7.76 -17.14 7.48
N ASN A 108 8.75 -17.40 8.33
CA ASN A 108 8.62 -18.29 9.49
C ASN A 108 8.24 -17.57 10.79
N HIS A 109 8.55 -16.28 10.94
CA HIS A 109 8.34 -15.54 12.18
C HIS A 109 7.87 -14.10 11.94
N GLY A 110 7.00 -13.60 12.81
CA GLY A 110 6.58 -12.19 12.86
C GLY A 110 5.11 -11.98 12.47
N MET A 111 4.79 -10.90 11.78
CA MET A 111 3.41 -10.58 11.37
C MET A 111 3.41 -10.18 9.90
N HIS A 112 2.58 -10.81 9.08
CA HIS A 112 2.50 -10.45 7.67
C HIS A 112 1.98 -9.01 7.49
N PHE A 113 2.49 -8.29 6.49
CA PHE A 113 2.13 -6.89 6.22
C PHE A 113 0.62 -6.65 6.10
N ARG A 114 -0.14 -7.59 5.53
CA ARG A 114 -1.61 -7.53 5.43
C ARG A 114 -2.31 -7.31 6.78
N VAL A 115 -1.74 -7.82 7.87
CA VAL A 115 -2.24 -7.59 9.23
C VAL A 115 -2.01 -6.13 9.64
N LEU A 116 -0.81 -5.61 9.37
CA LEU A 116 -0.46 -4.20 9.61
C LEU A 116 -1.29 -3.25 8.74
N ALA A 117 -1.59 -3.63 7.50
CA ALA A 117 -2.46 -2.87 6.60
C ALA A 117 -3.88 -2.76 7.15
N LYS A 118 -4.46 -3.86 7.64
CA LYS A 118 -5.77 -3.86 8.33
C LYS A 118 -5.74 -2.98 9.60
N ALA A 119 -4.69 -3.12 10.41
CA ALA A 119 -4.48 -2.32 11.62
C ALA A 119 -4.45 -0.82 11.29
N LEU A 120 -3.74 -0.45 10.23
CA LEU A 120 -3.61 0.93 9.80
C LEU A 120 -4.90 1.50 9.21
N ARG A 121 -5.65 0.71 8.43
CA ARG A 121 -6.96 1.15 7.92
C ARG A 121 -7.94 1.41 9.06
N LEU A 122 -7.93 0.59 10.10
CA LEU A 122 -8.70 0.85 11.33
C LEU A 122 -8.20 2.09 12.08
N SER A 123 -6.88 2.21 12.27
CA SER A 123 -6.29 3.35 12.97
C SER A 123 -6.61 4.66 12.25
N GLY A 124 -6.34 4.74 10.95
CA GLY A 124 -6.80 5.83 10.07
C GLY A 124 -5.73 6.51 9.20
N GLY A 125 -4.97 5.82 8.36
CA GLY A 125 -4.16 6.50 7.33
C GLY A 125 -4.97 6.83 6.07
N ASP A 126 -4.81 8.01 5.47
CA ASP A 126 -5.32 8.25 4.10
C ASP A 126 -4.44 7.54 3.08
N HIS A 127 -3.11 7.53 3.29
CA HIS A 127 -2.15 6.79 2.47
C HIS A 127 -1.33 5.80 3.29
N ILE A 128 -0.91 4.71 2.65
CA ILE A 128 0.14 3.83 3.20
C ILE A 128 1.03 3.28 2.09
N HIS A 129 2.34 3.26 2.33
CA HIS A 129 3.27 2.53 1.48
C HIS A 129 2.92 1.04 1.42
N SER A 130 2.70 0.51 0.21
CA SER A 130 2.24 -0.87 -0.01
C SER A 130 3.30 -1.74 -0.70
N GLY A 131 4.33 -1.13 -1.29
CA GLY A 131 5.39 -1.84 -2.03
C GLY A 131 5.30 -1.53 -3.51
N THR A 132 6.20 -2.10 -4.31
CA THR A 132 6.29 -1.77 -5.75
C THR A 132 6.25 -3.00 -6.65
N VAL A 133 6.45 -4.20 -6.12
CA VAL A 133 6.64 -5.48 -6.84
C VAL A 133 7.91 -5.50 -7.71
N VAL A 134 8.10 -4.49 -8.54
CA VAL A 134 9.20 -4.36 -9.52
C VAL A 134 10.35 -3.47 -9.06
N GLY A 135 10.21 -2.82 -7.90
CA GLY A 135 11.24 -1.93 -7.36
C GLY A 135 12.22 -2.64 -6.43
N LYS A 136 13.06 -1.85 -5.77
CA LYS A 136 14.19 -2.36 -4.96
C LYS A 136 13.81 -3.12 -3.68
N LEU A 137 12.55 -3.02 -3.24
CA LEU A 137 12.07 -3.61 -1.98
C LEU A 137 11.25 -4.85 -2.31
N GLU A 138 11.33 -5.88 -1.47
CA GLU A 138 10.59 -7.13 -1.68
C GLU A 138 9.08 -6.88 -1.80
N GLY A 139 8.46 -7.53 -2.79
CA GLY A 139 7.03 -7.57 -2.99
C GLY A 139 6.69 -8.66 -3.99
N GLU A 140 5.98 -9.69 -3.55
CA GLU A 140 5.42 -10.71 -4.44
C GLU A 140 4.09 -10.19 -5.00
N ARG A 141 3.84 -10.39 -6.30
CA ARG A 141 2.76 -9.71 -7.03
C ARG A 141 1.38 -10.07 -6.47
N ASP A 142 1.09 -11.36 -6.32
CA ASP A 142 -0.26 -11.80 -5.94
C ASP A 142 -0.57 -11.46 -4.48
N ILE A 143 0.41 -11.59 -3.59
CA ILE A 143 0.31 -11.14 -2.20
C ILE A 143 0.13 -9.61 -2.13
N THR A 144 0.80 -8.85 -3.00
CA THR A 144 0.67 -7.38 -3.04
C THR A 144 -0.72 -6.95 -3.48
N LEU A 145 -1.25 -7.57 -4.53
CA LEU A 145 -2.65 -7.36 -4.96
C LEU A 145 -3.61 -7.65 -3.80
N GLY A 146 -3.43 -8.76 -3.08
CA GLY A 146 -4.28 -9.12 -1.95
C GLY A 146 -4.37 -8.03 -0.87
N PHE A 147 -3.24 -7.50 -0.39
CA PHE A 147 -3.30 -6.45 0.63
C PHE A 147 -3.64 -5.06 0.08
N VAL A 148 -3.47 -4.81 -1.23
CA VAL A 148 -4.00 -3.61 -1.89
C VAL A 148 -5.53 -3.64 -1.93
N ASP A 149 -6.13 -4.79 -2.24
CA ASP A 149 -7.59 -4.99 -2.20
C ASP A 149 -8.11 -4.77 -0.76
N LEU A 150 -7.41 -5.30 0.25
CA LEU A 150 -7.73 -5.05 1.67
C LEU A 150 -7.68 -3.57 2.08
N LEU A 151 -6.86 -2.75 1.42
CA LEU A 151 -6.75 -1.32 1.70
C LEU A 151 -7.85 -0.50 1.03
N ARG A 152 -8.29 -0.89 -0.17
CA ARG A 152 -9.20 -0.09 -0.99
C ARG A 152 -10.66 -0.52 -0.92
N ASP A 153 -10.90 -1.82 -1.03
CA ASP A 153 -12.23 -2.34 -1.30
C ASP A 153 -13.07 -2.40 -0.02
N ASP A 154 -14.39 -2.34 -0.16
CA ASP A 154 -15.31 -2.46 0.97
C ASP A 154 -15.51 -3.93 1.38
N PHE A 155 -15.47 -4.85 0.42
CA PHE A 155 -15.66 -6.27 0.65
C PHE A 155 -14.63 -7.10 -0.12
N ILE A 156 -13.88 -7.93 0.61
CA ILE A 156 -12.82 -8.76 0.06
C ILE A 156 -13.16 -10.22 0.37
N GLU A 157 -13.33 -11.03 -0.68
CA GLU A 157 -13.54 -12.47 -0.52
C GLU A 157 -12.26 -13.20 -0.13
N LYS A 158 -12.43 -14.34 0.55
CA LYS A 158 -11.32 -15.23 0.85
C LYS A 158 -10.69 -15.78 -0.43
N ASP A 159 -9.44 -15.41 -0.65
CA ASP A 159 -8.61 -15.91 -1.75
C ASP A 159 -7.21 -16.28 -1.25
N ARG A 160 -6.94 -17.59 -1.14
CA ARG A 160 -5.64 -18.08 -0.66
C ARG A 160 -4.51 -17.84 -1.66
N SER A 161 -4.80 -17.68 -2.96
CA SER A 161 -3.77 -17.42 -3.96
C SER A 161 -3.11 -16.04 -3.75
N ARG A 162 -3.89 -15.07 -3.29
CA ARG A 162 -3.45 -13.73 -2.87
C ARG A 162 -3.12 -13.61 -1.38
N GLY A 163 -3.11 -14.73 -0.66
CA GLY A 163 -2.84 -14.76 0.78
C GLY A 163 -3.93 -14.18 1.66
N ILE A 164 -5.17 -14.10 1.18
CA ILE A 164 -6.36 -13.70 1.95
C ILE A 164 -6.99 -14.94 2.57
N TYR A 165 -6.87 -15.10 3.89
CA TYR A 165 -7.33 -16.30 4.59
C TYR A 165 -8.78 -16.17 5.06
N PHE A 166 -9.26 -14.94 5.24
CA PHE A 166 -10.62 -14.63 5.68
C PHE A 166 -11.27 -13.59 4.79
N THR A 167 -12.55 -13.79 4.49
CA THR A 167 -13.40 -12.74 3.94
C THR A 167 -13.46 -11.57 4.91
N GLN A 168 -13.22 -10.36 4.40
CA GLN A 168 -13.23 -9.12 5.17
C GLN A 168 -14.27 -8.17 4.60
N ASP A 169 -15.24 -7.79 5.43
CA ASP A 169 -16.22 -6.74 5.16
C ASP A 169 -15.81 -5.51 5.99
N TRP A 170 -15.64 -4.37 5.33
CA TRP A 170 -15.26 -3.10 5.95
C TRP A 170 -16.45 -2.23 6.32
N VAL A 171 -17.67 -2.63 5.99
CA VAL A 171 -18.93 -1.95 6.35
C VAL A 171 -18.86 -0.44 6.17
N SER A 172 -18.42 -0.03 4.98
CA SER A 172 -18.27 1.36 4.52
C SER A 172 -17.16 2.16 5.21
N LEU A 173 -16.20 1.50 5.86
CA LEU A 173 -14.98 2.17 6.32
C LEU A 173 -14.20 2.68 5.09
N PRO A 174 -13.80 3.97 5.04
CA PRO A 174 -13.12 4.52 3.88
C PRO A 174 -11.88 3.70 3.47
N GLY A 175 -11.63 3.66 2.16
CA GLY A 175 -10.43 3.05 1.60
C GLY A 175 -9.19 3.91 1.86
N VAL A 176 -8.02 3.27 1.83
CA VAL A 176 -6.69 3.88 1.95
C VAL A 176 -6.02 3.84 0.59
N ILE A 177 -5.40 4.94 0.16
CA ILE A 177 -4.63 4.95 -1.10
C ILE A 177 -3.30 4.19 -0.90
N PRO A 178 -3.07 3.07 -1.62
CA PRO A 178 -1.78 2.40 -1.64
C PRO A 178 -0.72 3.28 -2.32
N VAL A 179 0.46 3.38 -1.70
CA VAL A 179 1.60 4.14 -2.22
C VAL A 179 2.69 3.18 -2.69
N ALA A 180 2.95 3.19 -3.98
CA ALA A 180 4.05 2.45 -4.58
C ALA A 180 5.30 3.34 -4.63
N SER A 181 6.32 2.97 -3.84
CA SER A 181 7.52 3.78 -3.66
C SER A 181 8.77 2.91 -3.44
N GLY A 182 9.88 3.31 -4.05
CA GLY A 182 11.20 2.71 -3.83
C GLY A 182 11.78 2.02 -5.06
N GLY A 183 12.83 2.61 -5.63
CA GLY A 183 13.60 2.01 -6.74
C GLY A 183 12.83 1.88 -8.06
N ILE A 184 11.81 2.72 -8.28
CA ILE A 184 11.03 2.72 -9.51
C ILE A 184 11.42 3.89 -10.44
N HIS A 185 11.18 3.71 -11.74
CA HIS A 185 11.52 4.64 -12.83
C HIS A 185 10.56 4.44 -14.01
N VAL A 186 10.67 5.25 -15.07
CA VAL A 186 9.71 5.30 -16.20
C VAL A 186 9.39 3.94 -16.85
N TRP A 187 10.37 3.04 -16.99
CA TRP A 187 10.13 1.68 -17.53
C TRP A 187 9.23 0.80 -16.66
N HIS A 188 9.10 1.11 -15.37
CA HIS A 188 8.19 0.40 -14.47
C HIS A 188 6.75 0.91 -14.56
N MET A 189 6.50 2.04 -15.24
CA MET A 189 5.18 2.67 -15.28
C MET A 189 4.06 1.73 -15.77
N PRO A 190 4.22 0.97 -16.87
CA PRO A 190 3.15 0.08 -17.33
C PRO A 190 2.77 -0.99 -16.29
N ALA A 191 3.77 -1.60 -15.65
CA ALA A 191 3.56 -2.59 -14.61
C ALA A 191 2.91 -1.98 -13.36
N LEU A 192 3.34 -0.78 -12.95
CA LEU A 192 2.75 -0.08 -11.80
C LEU A 192 1.28 0.31 -12.06
N THR A 193 0.96 0.81 -13.25
CA THR A 193 -0.41 1.15 -13.66
C THR A 193 -1.31 -0.10 -13.73
N GLU A 194 -0.76 -1.25 -14.13
CA GLU A 194 -1.51 -2.51 -14.14
C GLU A 194 -1.74 -3.04 -12.72
N ILE A 195 -0.70 -3.07 -11.87
CA ILE A 195 -0.77 -3.65 -10.52
C ILE A 195 -1.63 -2.79 -9.58
N PHE A 196 -1.37 -1.48 -9.55
CA PHE A 196 -1.98 -0.60 -8.57
C PHE A 196 -3.22 0.13 -9.08
N GLY A 197 -3.43 0.22 -10.39
CA GLY A 197 -4.56 0.94 -10.97
C GLY A 197 -4.59 2.42 -10.61
N ASP A 198 -5.75 3.05 -10.81
CA ASP A 198 -5.88 4.51 -10.73
C ASP A 198 -5.80 5.04 -9.29
N ASP A 199 -6.39 4.32 -8.33
CA ASP A 199 -6.39 4.66 -6.91
C ASP A 199 -5.07 4.28 -6.25
N SER A 200 -4.00 4.94 -6.66
CA SER A 200 -2.65 4.75 -6.14
C SER A 200 -1.79 6.01 -6.24
N VAL A 201 -0.75 6.10 -5.41
CA VAL A 201 0.30 7.11 -5.54
C VAL A 201 1.60 6.42 -5.95
N LEU A 202 2.15 6.81 -7.10
CA LEU A 202 3.44 6.31 -7.60
C LEU A 202 4.55 7.34 -7.29
N GLN A 203 5.47 6.99 -6.38
CA GLN A 203 6.51 7.91 -5.91
C GLN A 203 7.86 7.65 -6.55
N PHE A 204 8.30 8.60 -7.37
CA PHE A 204 9.60 8.57 -8.05
C PHE A 204 10.58 9.51 -7.36
N GLY A 205 11.29 9.01 -6.34
CA GLY A 205 12.37 9.77 -5.69
C GLY A 205 13.60 9.88 -6.60
N GLY A 206 14.47 8.86 -6.57
CA GLY A 206 15.64 8.79 -7.46
C GLY A 206 15.28 8.83 -8.96
N GLY A 207 14.11 8.28 -9.33
CA GLY A 207 13.57 8.34 -10.69
C GLY A 207 13.10 9.74 -11.15
N THR A 208 13.11 10.75 -10.27
CA THR A 208 12.90 12.17 -10.64
C THR A 208 14.18 12.97 -10.46
N LEU A 209 14.77 12.93 -9.25
CA LEU A 209 15.94 13.74 -8.92
C LEU A 209 17.21 13.28 -9.65
N GLY A 210 17.26 12.01 -10.08
CA GLY A 210 18.37 11.45 -10.84
C GLY A 210 18.29 11.71 -12.36
N HIS A 211 17.30 12.48 -12.83
CA HIS A 211 17.17 12.80 -14.25
C HIS A 211 18.33 13.68 -14.73
N PRO A 212 18.96 13.40 -15.89
CA PRO A 212 20.19 14.08 -16.33
C PRO A 212 20.00 15.58 -16.58
N TRP A 213 18.76 16.03 -16.80
CA TRP A 213 18.42 17.44 -17.04
C TRP A 213 17.78 18.14 -15.81
N GLY A 214 17.83 17.50 -14.64
CA GLY A 214 17.31 18.06 -13.38
C GLY A 214 15.86 17.67 -13.06
N ASN A 215 15.36 18.18 -11.94
CA ASN A 215 14.14 17.71 -11.29
C ASN A 215 12.87 17.94 -12.11
N ALA A 216 12.73 19.12 -12.73
CA ALA A 216 11.53 19.44 -13.50
C ALA A 216 11.38 18.53 -14.74
N PRO A 217 12.43 18.31 -15.56
CA PRO A 217 12.39 17.29 -16.60
C PRO A 217 12.13 15.87 -16.09
N GLY A 218 12.69 15.48 -14.94
CA GLY A 218 12.38 14.19 -14.31
C GLY A 218 10.89 14.04 -13.96
N ALA A 219 10.26 15.11 -13.45
CA ALA A 219 8.84 15.11 -13.14
C ALA A 219 7.99 15.04 -14.42
N VAL A 220 8.39 15.76 -15.48
CA VAL A 220 7.75 15.70 -16.80
C VAL A 220 7.83 14.29 -17.38
N ALA A 221 9.01 13.65 -17.37
CA ALA A 221 9.20 12.28 -17.87
C ALA A 221 8.27 11.28 -17.17
N ASN A 222 8.20 11.32 -15.84
CA ASN A 222 7.30 10.45 -15.07
C ASN A 222 5.82 10.74 -15.38
N ARG A 223 5.44 12.01 -15.52
CA ARG A 223 4.06 12.39 -15.85
C ARG A 223 3.65 11.92 -17.24
N VAL A 224 4.49 12.14 -18.25
CA VAL A 224 4.26 11.70 -19.63
C VAL A 224 4.15 10.18 -19.70
N ALA A 225 5.05 9.44 -19.04
CA ALA A 225 4.98 7.99 -19.01
C ALA A 225 3.66 7.48 -18.39
N LEU A 226 3.19 8.10 -17.31
CA LEU A 226 1.92 7.73 -16.66
C LEU A 226 0.72 7.99 -17.57
N GLU A 227 0.62 9.20 -18.14
CA GLU A 227 -0.50 9.56 -19.01
C GLU A 227 -0.55 8.69 -20.27
N ALA A 228 0.60 8.36 -20.86
CA ALA A 228 0.68 7.44 -21.99
C ALA A 228 0.20 6.02 -21.62
N CYS A 229 0.56 5.51 -20.43
CA CYS A 229 0.08 4.21 -19.96
C CYS A 229 -1.42 4.21 -19.69
N VAL A 230 -1.94 5.25 -19.04
CA VAL A 230 -3.38 5.38 -18.75
C VAL A 230 -4.18 5.50 -20.05
N GLN A 231 -3.71 6.31 -21.01
CA GLN A 231 -4.33 6.42 -22.33
C GLN A 231 -4.36 5.07 -23.04
N ALA A 232 -3.21 4.39 -23.16
CA ALA A 232 -3.10 3.10 -23.82
C ALA A 232 -4.02 2.04 -23.19
N ARG A 233 -4.06 1.98 -21.85
CA ARG A 233 -4.97 1.08 -21.12
C ARG A 233 -6.44 1.40 -21.42
N ASN A 234 -6.82 2.67 -21.42
CA ASN A 234 -8.19 3.10 -21.68
C ASN A 234 -8.60 2.88 -23.14
N GLU A 235 -7.65 2.84 -24.07
CA GLU A 235 -7.83 2.43 -25.47
C GLU A 235 -7.86 0.90 -25.67
N GLY A 236 -7.72 0.12 -24.58
CA GLY A 236 -7.82 -1.33 -24.59
C GLY A 236 -6.51 -2.08 -24.88
N ARG A 237 -5.36 -1.39 -24.84
CA ARG A 237 -4.04 -2.04 -25.00
C ARG A 237 -3.65 -2.81 -23.75
N ASP A 238 -2.92 -3.91 -23.95
CA ASP A 238 -2.43 -4.73 -22.85
C ASP A 238 -1.10 -4.15 -22.33
N LEU A 239 -1.14 -3.51 -21.15
CA LEU A 239 0.06 -2.92 -20.54
C LEU A 239 1.14 -3.97 -20.18
N ALA A 240 0.75 -5.20 -19.87
CA ALA A 240 1.69 -6.26 -19.52
C ALA A 240 2.48 -6.75 -20.75
N ALA A 241 1.81 -6.83 -21.90
CA ALA A 241 2.44 -7.24 -23.16
C ALA A 241 3.10 -6.07 -23.92
N GLU A 242 2.46 -4.91 -23.95
CA GLU A 242 2.81 -3.78 -24.82
C GLU A 242 3.51 -2.63 -24.08
N GLY A 243 3.69 -2.70 -22.76
CA GLY A 243 4.19 -1.60 -21.93
C GLY A 243 5.48 -0.96 -22.44
N ASN A 244 6.45 -1.76 -22.87
CA ASN A 244 7.70 -1.26 -23.43
C ASN A 244 7.52 -0.52 -24.76
N ALA A 245 6.55 -0.93 -25.59
CA ALA A 245 6.26 -0.27 -26.86
C ALA A 245 5.60 1.09 -26.59
N ILE A 246 4.63 1.15 -25.66
CA ILE A 246 3.94 2.39 -25.24
C ILE A 246 4.95 3.44 -24.77
N ILE A 247 5.89 3.06 -23.88
CA ILE A 247 6.92 3.98 -23.38
C ILE A 247 7.83 4.48 -24.51
N ARG A 248 8.22 3.59 -25.44
CA ARG A 248 9.04 3.99 -26.61
C ARG A 248 8.29 4.90 -27.57
N GLU A 249 7.00 4.69 -27.77
CA GLU A 249 6.15 5.55 -28.59
C GLU A 249 6.05 6.95 -27.99
N ALA A 250 5.80 7.05 -26.68
CA ALA A 250 5.78 8.32 -25.96
C ALA A 250 7.14 9.05 -26.00
N SER A 251 8.24 8.30 -25.92
CA SER A 251 9.61 8.83 -25.98
C SER A 251 9.93 9.50 -27.33
N LYS A 252 9.19 9.21 -28.42
CA LYS A 252 9.43 9.84 -29.73
C LYS A 252 9.10 11.32 -29.73
N TRP A 253 8.16 11.75 -28.89
CA TRP A 253 7.68 13.13 -28.84
C TRP A 253 7.95 13.85 -27.50
N SER A 254 8.34 13.13 -26.45
CA SER A 254 8.85 13.71 -25.20
C SER A 254 10.36 13.48 -25.05
N PRO A 255 11.20 14.52 -25.25
CA PRO A 255 12.64 14.44 -25.05
C PRO A 255 13.03 14.09 -23.61
N GLU A 256 12.29 14.57 -22.61
CA GLU A 256 12.52 14.27 -21.19
C GLU A 256 12.32 12.78 -20.92
N LEU A 257 11.23 12.20 -21.44
CA LEU A 257 11.01 10.77 -21.31
C LEU A 257 12.08 9.96 -22.05
N ALA A 258 12.50 10.38 -23.24
CA ALA A 258 13.58 9.71 -23.96
C ALA A 258 14.89 9.70 -23.17
N ALA A 259 15.27 10.82 -22.55
CA ALA A 259 16.45 10.92 -21.71
C ALA A 259 16.35 10.00 -20.47
N ALA A 260 15.21 10.01 -19.78
CA ALA A 260 14.94 9.11 -18.65
C ALA A 260 15.03 7.63 -19.06
N CYS A 261 14.46 7.28 -20.20
CA CYS A 261 14.47 5.93 -20.77
C CYS A 261 15.90 5.44 -21.00
N GLU A 262 16.78 6.26 -21.57
CA GLU A 262 18.17 5.88 -21.82
C GLU A 262 18.98 5.65 -20.54
N VAL A 263 18.74 6.46 -19.50
CA VAL A 263 19.46 6.36 -18.23
C VAL A 263 19.14 5.07 -17.48
N TRP A 264 17.88 4.61 -17.51
CA TRP A 264 17.43 3.50 -16.66
C TRP A 264 17.04 2.21 -17.43
N LYS A 265 17.29 2.11 -18.73
CA LYS A 265 16.87 0.95 -19.55
C LYS A 265 17.38 -0.42 -19.10
N GLU A 266 18.53 -0.46 -18.45
CA GLU A 266 19.17 -1.71 -17.99
C GLU A 266 18.91 -2.00 -16.50
N ILE A 267 18.28 -1.08 -15.77
CA ILE A 267 18.08 -1.21 -14.32
C ILE A 267 16.84 -2.08 -14.06
N ARG A 268 17.06 -3.17 -13.32
CA ARG A 268 16.04 -4.10 -12.83
C ARG A 268 16.45 -4.61 -11.45
N PHE A 269 15.48 -5.01 -10.63
CA PHE A 269 15.68 -5.53 -9.28
C PHE A 269 15.17 -6.97 -9.18
#